data_AF-A0A448ZFD6-F1
#
_entry.id   AF-A0A448ZFD6-F1
#
_cell.length_a   1.000
_cell.length_b   1.000
_cell.length_c   1.000
_cell.angle_alpha   90.00
_cell.angle_beta   90.00
_cell.angle_gamma   90.00
#
_symmetry.space_group_name_H-M   'P 1'
#
loop_
_entity.id
_entity.type
_entity.pdbx_description
1 polymer ?
#
loop_
_entity_poly.entity_id
_entity_poly.type
_entity_poly.pdbx_seq_one_letter_code
_entity_poly.pdbx_strand_id
1 'polypeptide(L)'
;MAEAAKAKFEKEKSDVLKALPDEIKDVFGTIGFCPGEDDDDEEDSGEKNEATARSDPAEPYMQPVLIVSPYDVPPKPIRDIYWMDAFTKAKRSKAKLKKLDYLVYVYGSDDPDDCYNFVSHEDFVTLEEGRASGFDVLPPAVAAKSEEERTASEKKLVRAVEALNNDLAKTPEERRKHGASFLEGYEKIKAKEDAKDQPPAKKQKT
;
A
#
# COMPACT_ATOMS: atom_id res chain seq x y z
N MET A 1 -16.39 24.40 -11.57
CA MET A 1 -15.16 23.93 -12.24
C MET A 1 -14.88 22.44 -11.99
N ALA A 2 -15.45 21.87 -10.93
CA ALA A 2 -15.27 20.45 -10.59
C ALA A 2 -15.66 19.46 -11.71
N GLU A 3 -16.77 19.68 -12.42
CA GLU A 3 -17.24 18.76 -13.49
C GLU A 3 -16.22 18.61 -14.64
N ALA A 4 -15.63 19.71 -15.10
CA ALA A 4 -14.59 19.66 -16.13
C ALA A 4 -13.32 18.96 -15.64
N ALA A 5 -12.94 19.16 -14.37
CA ALA A 5 -11.81 18.48 -13.74
C ALA A 5 -12.08 16.97 -13.58
N LYS A 6 -13.30 16.58 -13.20
CA LYS A 6 -13.75 15.20 -13.11
C LYS A 6 -13.70 14.51 -14.48
N ALA A 7 -14.25 15.14 -15.52
CA ALA A 7 -14.20 14.59 -16.88
C ALA A 7 -12.76 14.38 -17.38
N LYS A 8 -11.85 15.30 -17.06
CA LYS A 8 -10.42 15.15 -17.39
C LYS A 8 -9.80 13.97 -16.64
N PHE A 9 -10.09 13.84 -15.34
CA PHE A 9 -9.61 12.73 -14.52
C PHE A 9 -10.08 11.37 -15.04
N GLU A 10 -11.38 11.21 -15.31
CA GLU A 10 -11.95 9.95 -15.82
C GLU A 10 -11.36 9.57 -17.18
N LYS A 11 -11.10 10.57 -18.04
CA LYS A 11 -10.44 10.35 -19.32
C LYS A 11 -9.00 9.86 -19.12
N GLU A 12 -8.22 10.54 -18.29
CA GLU A 12 -6.83 10.15 -17.99
C GLU A 12 -6.77 8.74 -17.40
N LYS A 13 -7.63 8.45 -16.42
CA LYS A 13 -7.79 7.12 -15.82
C LYS A 13 -8.09 6.06 -16.88
N SER A 14 -9.04 6.32 -17.77
CA SER A 14 -9.37 5.40 -18.85
C SER A 14 -8.18 5.18 -19.79
N ASP A 15 -7.48 6.24 -20.19
CA ASP A 15 -6.37 6.18 -21.13
C ASP A 15 -5.17 5.42 -20.55
N VAL A 16 -4.84 5.66 -19.28
CA VAL A 16 -3.77 4.96 -18.56
C VAL A 16 -4.11 3.48 -18.40
N LEU A 17 -5.31 3.14 -17.91
CA LEU A 17 -5.71 1.75 -17.73
C LEU A 17 -5.80 1.00 -19.06
N LYS A 18 -6.24 1.64 -20.15
CA LYS A 18 -6.23 1.01 -21.49
C LYS A 18 -4.84 0.72 -22.02
N ALA A 19 -3.85 1.53 -21.65
CA ALA A 19 -2.47 1.36 -22.09
C ALA A 19 -1.73 0.24 -21.35
N LEU A 20 -2.22 -0.19 -20.18
CA LEU A 20 -1.66 -1.30 -19.44
C LEU A 20 -1.96 -2.64 -20.14
N PRO A 21 -0.97 -3.57 -20.19
CA PRO A 21 -1.22 -4.94 -20.63
C PRO A 21 -2.31 -5.61 -19.78
N ASP A 22 -3.09 -6.51 -20.38
CA ASP A 22 -4.13 -7.26 -19.66
C ASP A 22 -3.54 -8.05 -18.48
N GLU A 23 -2.33 -8.59 -18.65
CA GLU A 23 -1.64 -9.34 -17.62
C GLU A 23 -1.35 -8.52 -16.34
N ILE A 24 -1.20 -7.19 -16.46
CA ILE A 24 -1.00 -6.30 -15.31
C ILE A 24 -2.34 -5.89 -14.69
N LYS A 25 -3.41 -5.81 -15.49
CA LYS A 25 -4.74 -5.46 -14.97
C LYS A 25 -5.37 -6.63 -14.23
N ASP A 26 -5.16 -7.84 -14.73
CA ASP A 26 -5.74 -9.07 -14.19
C ASP A 26 -5.20 -9.39 -12.79
N VAL A 27 -4.03 -8.85 -12.42
CA VAL A 27 -3.46 -9.01 -11.08
C VAL A 27 -3.97 -7.99 -10.06
N PHE A 28 -4.71 -6.96 -10.46
CA PHE A 28 -5.27 -6.00 -9.49
C PHE A 28 -6.25 -6.68 -8.52
N GLY A 29 -6.10 -6.38 -7.24
CA GLY A 29 -6.83 -7.03 -6.16
C GLY A 29 -6.27 -8.40 -5.78
N THR A 30 -5.15 -8.86 -6.37
CA THR A 30 -4.49 -10.11 -5.99
C THR A 30 -3.70 -9.93 -4.70
N ILE A 31 -3.89 -10.87 -3.78
CA ILE A 31 -3.16 -10.95 -2.52
C ILE A 31 -1.91 -11.81 -2.73
N GLY A 32 -0.81 -11.43 -2.09
CA GLY A 32 0.40 -12.23 -2.02
C GLY A 32 1.25 -11.80 -0.83
N PHE A 33 2.54 -12.10 -0.91
CA PHE A 33 3.53 -11.78 0.10
C PHE A 33 4.78 -11.20 -0.56
N CYS A 34 5.50 -10.36 0.17
CA CYS A 34 6.83 -9.89 -0.23
C CYS A 34 7.75 -9.85 1.00
N PRO A 35 9.08 -9.80 0.80
CA PRO A 35 10.00 -9.54 1.90
C PRO A 35 9.58 -8.26 2.64
N GLY A 36 9.53 -8.32 3.97
CA GLY A 36 9.42 -7.11 4.79
C GLY A 36 10.66 -6.25 4.62
N GLU A 37 10.51 -4.94 4.78
CA GLU A 37 11.66 -4.09 5.01
C GLU A 37 12.17 -4.42 6.41
N ASP A 38 13.44 -4.82 6.51
CA ASP A 38 14.10 -4.93 7.81
C ASP A 38 14.06 -3.53 8.42
N ASP A 39 13.40 -3.39 9.58
CA ASP A 39 13.49 -2.19 10.39
C ASP A 39 14.97 -2.13 10.87
N ASP A 40 15.84 -1.58 10.01
CA ASP A 40 17.19 -1.14 10.36
C ASP A 40 17.05 0.09 11.27
N ASP A 41 16.43 -0.10 12.44
CA ASP A 41 16.52 0.78 13.59
C ASP A 41 17.95 0.66 14.16
N GLU A 42 18.97 0.94 13.35
CA GLU A 42 20.22 1.49 13.87
C GLU A 42 19.94 2.95 14.24
N GLU A 43 19.32 3.15 15.41
CA GLU A 43 19.60 4.37 16.15
C GLU A 43 21.13 4.41 16.36
N ASP A 44 21.79 5.29 15.62
CA ASP A 44 23.17 5.75 15.81
C ASP A 44 23.29 6.40 17.19
N SER A 45 23.15 5.61 18.26
CA SER A 45 23.62 5.97 19.58
C SER A 45 25.13 5.76 19.55
N GLY A 46 25.84 6.79 19.11
CA GLY A 46 27.29 6.85 19.10
C GLY A 46 27.87 6.60 20.50
N GLU A 47 28.07 5.35 20.86
CA GLU A 47 28.98 4.93 21.91
C GLU A 47 29.53 3.54 21.58
N LYS A 48 30.78 3.53 21.10
CA LYS A 48 31.56 2.32 20.87
C LYS A 48 31.63 1.52 22.16
N ASN A 49 30.95 0.38 22.23
CA ASN A 49 31.39 -0.73 23.07
C ASN A 49 31.04 -2.11 22.49
N GLU A 50 32.11 -2.90 22.43
CA GLU A 50 32.28 -4.35 22.28
C GLU A 50 31.06 -5.25 22.01
N ALA A 51 31.15 -5.95 20.87
CA ALA A 51 30.87 -7.38 20.72
C ALA A 51 29.56 -7.91 21.35
N THR A 52 28.42 -7.32 21.00
CA THR A 52 27.15 -8.07 21.00
C THR A 52 27.08 -8.91 19.74
N ALA A 53 26.95 -10.23 19.95
CA ALA A 53 26.73 -11.20 18.90
C ALA A 53 25.60 -10.71 18.00
N ARG A 54 25.87 -10.63 16.69
CA ARG A 54 24.84 -10.60 15.65
C ARG A 54 23.97 -11.82 15.90
N SER A 55 22.83 -11.63 16.57
CA SER A 55 21.75 -12.60 16.52
C SER A 55 21.50 -12.85 15.04
N ASP A 56 21.57 -14.12 14.62
CA ASP A 56 21.26 -14.53 13.26
C ASP A 56 20.04 -13.76 12.75
N PRO A 57 20.04 -13.28 11.49
CA PRO A 57 18.88 -12.58 10.95
C PRO A 57 17.69 -13.50 11.18
N ALA A 58 16.71 -13.02 11.95
CA ALA A 58 15.41 -13.66 12.01
C ALA A 58 15.01 -13.89 10.55
N GLU A 59 14.65 -15.12 10.18
CA GLU A 59 14.32 -15.47 8.81
C GLU A 59 13.47 -14.34 8.20
N PRO A 60 13.83 -13.85 6.99
CA PRO A 60 13.22 -12.63 6.45
C PRO A 60 11.72 -12.81 6.47
N TYR A 61 11.07 -12.00 7.31
CA TYR A 61 9.65 -12.13 7.55
C TYR A 61 8.91 -11.65 6.30
N MET A 62 7.96 -12.47 5.84
CA MET A 62 7.19 -12.20 4.63
C MET A 62 5.92 -11.44 4.99
N GLN A 63 5.81 -10.22 4.46
CA GLN A 63 4.70 -9.31 4.73
C GLN A 63 3.55 -9.58 3.73
N PRO A 64 2.31 -9.78 4.19
CA PRO A 64 1.18 -9.88 3.27
C PRO A 64 0.90 -8.54 2.61
N VAL A 65 0.62 -8.60 1.31
CA VAL A 65 0.38 -7.44 0.45
C VAL A 65 -0.80 -7.65 -0.49
N LEU A 66 -1.38 -6.55 -0.98
CA LEU A 66 -2.44 -6.53 -1.99
C LEU A 66 -1.99 -5.70 -3.19
N ILE A 67 -1.98 -6.26 -4.39
CA ILE A 67 -1.71 -5.49 -5.62
C ILE A 67 -2.90 -4.55 -5.86
N VAL A 68 -2.64 -3.24 -5.96
CA VAL A 68 -3.68 -2.21 -6.12
C VAL A 68 -3.56 -1.48 -7.45
N SER A 69 -4.68 -0.95 -7.93
CA SER A 69 -4.65 -0.04 -9.09
C SER A 69 -3.96 1.26 -8.69
N PRO A 70 -3.23 1.92 -9.61
CA PRO A 70 -2.72 3.26 -9.35
C PRO A 70 -3.81 4.28 -9.00
N TYR A 71 -5.08 4.03 -9.35
CA TYR A 71 -6.20 4.91 -9.03
C TYR A 71 -6.92 4.56 -7.73
N ASP A 72 -6.47 3.53 -7.01
CA ASP A 72 -6.97 3.17 -5.69
C ASP A 72 -6.09 3.75 -4.56
N VAL A 73 -5.03 4.47 -4.91
CA VAL A 73 -4.07 5.06 -3.97
C VAL A 73 -4.09 6.60 -4.02
N PRO A 74 -3.61 7.29 -2.98
CA PRO A 74 -3.54 8.74 -2.95
C PRO A 74 -2.81 9.34 -4.17
N PRO A 75 -3.27 10.49 -4.69
CA PRO A 75 -2.68 11.13 -5.86
C PRO A 75 -1.20 11.44 -5.69
N LYS A 76 -0.79 11.99 -4.54
CA LYS A 76 0.60 12.38 -4.29
C LYS A 76 1.07 11.84 -2.93
N PRO A 77 2.31 11.35 -2.83
CA PRO A 77 3.29 11.22 -3.92
C PRO A 77 3.12 9.93 -4.74
N ILE A 78 2.41 8.92 -4.23
CA ILE A 78 2.42 7.54 -4.76
C ILE A 78 2.03 7.45 -6.24
N ARG A 79 0.83 7.90 -6.61
CA ARG A 79 0.34 7.78 -7.99
C ARG A 79 1.05 8.73 -8.95
N ASP A 80 0.90 10.03 -8.72
CA ASP A 80 1.22 11.08 -9.68
C ASP A 80 2.74 11.31 -9.83
N ILE A 81 3.53 10.94 -8.82
CA ILE A 81 4.99 11.11 -8.85
C ILE A 81 5.67 9.77 -9.14
N TYR A 82 5.50 8.77 -8.27
CA TYR A 82 6.29 7.53 -8.39
C TYR A 82 5.76 6.61 -9.48
N TRP A 83 4.48 6.23 -9.40
CA TRP A 83 3.92 5.26 -10.34
C TRP A 83 3.83 5.83 -11.78
N MET A 84 3.36 7.07 -11.93
CA MET A 84 3.22 7.71 -13.25
C MET A 84 4.56 7.95 -13.95
N ASP A 85 5.64 8.19 -13.20
CA ASP A 85 7.00 8.29 -13.76
C ASP A 85 7.48 6.94 -14.26
N ALA A 86 7.35 5.88 -13.45
CA ALA A 86 7.68 4.50 -13.84
C ALA A 86 6.87 4.07 -15.08
N PHE A 87 5.55 4.31 -15.08
CA PHE A 87 4.67 4.03 -16.21
C PHE A 87 5.09 4.83 -17.47
N THR A 88 5.41 6.12 -17.35
CA THR A 88 5.81 6.95 -18.49
C THR A 88 7.14 6.52 -19.10
N LYS A 89 8.07 6.04 -18.27
CA LYS A 89 9.34 5.43 -18.73
C LYS A 89 9.08 4.08 -19.42
N ALA A 90 8.18 3.26 -18.87
CA ALA A 90 7.86 1.94 -19.39
C ALA A 90 7.00 1.97 -20.66
N LYS A 91 6.05 2.90 -20.80
CA LYS A 91 5.04 2.91 -21.88
C LYS A 91 5.59 2.97 -23.30
N ARG A 92 6.86 3.35 -23.46
CA ARG A 92 7.57 3.34 -24.75
C ARG A 92 7.93 1.93 -25.23
N SER A 93 7.83 0.91 -24.36
CA SER A 93 8.13 -0.48 -24.67
C SER A 93 7.13 -1.41 -23.98
N LYS A 94 6.38 -2.19 -24.76
CA LYS A 94 5.45 -3.20 -24.24
C LYS A 94 6.16 -4.21 -23.33
N ALA A 95 7.41 -4.57 -23.64
CA ALA A 95 8.20 -5.46 -22.81
C ALA A 95 8.54 -4.86 -21.44
N LYS A 96 8.78 -3.53 -21.37
CA LYS A 96 9.02 -2.84 -20.10
C LYS A 96 7.72 -2.66 -19.30
N LEU A 97 6.59 -2.41 -19.96
CA LEU A 97 5.29 -2.35 -19.28
C LEU A 97 4.92 -3.66 -18.59
N LYS A 98 5.27 -4.81 -19.18
CA LYS A 98 5.06 -6.12 -18.55
C LYS A 98 5.94 -6.37 -17.33
N LYS A 99 7.02 -5.62 -17.19
CA LYS A 99 7.96 -5.67 -16.06
C LYS A 99 7.81 -4.46 -15.14
N LEU A 100 6.69 -3.75 -15.22
CA LEU A 100 6.41 -2.68 -14.29
C LEU A 100 6.20 -3.32 -12.91
N ASP A 101 6.89 -2.82 -11.91
CA ASP A 101 6.75 -3.28 -10.53
C ASP A 101 5.29 -3.16 -10.08
N TYR A 102 4.87 -4.09 -9.23
CA TYR A 102 3.54 -4.08 -8.66
C TYR A 102 3.44 -2.97 -7.61
N LEU A 103 2.48 -2.07 -7.80
CA LEU A 103 2.06 -1.18 -6.73
C LEU A 103 1.23 -1.98 -5.74
N VAL A 104 1.68 -2.08 -4.50
CA VAL A 104 1.03 -2.89 -3.48
C VAL A 104 0.61 -2.05 -2.29
N TYR A 105 -0.49 -2.45 -1.66
CA TYR A 105 -0.87 -2.03 -0.32
C TYR A 105 -0.30 -3.03 0.70
N VAL A 106 0.40 -2.53 1.71
CA VAL A 106 1.01 -3.33 2.77
C VAL A 106 0.02 -3.50 3.92
N TYR A 107 -0.44 -4.73 4.16
CA TYR A 107 -1.39 -4.99 5.23
C TYR A 107 -0.76 -4.68 6.60
N GLY A 108 -1.57 -4.19 7.54
CA GLY A 108 -1.12 -3.90 8.91
C GLY A 108 -0.36 -2.58 9.07
N SER A 109 -0.03 -1.90 7.98
CA SER A 109 0.48 -0.53 8.02
C SER A 109 -0.65 0.46 8.31
N ASP A 110 -0.46 1.26 9.35
CA ASP A 110 -1.30 2.38 9.75
C ASP A 110 -0.73 3.74 9.34
N ASP A 111 0.54 3.79 8.94
CA ASP A 111 1.15 4.98 8.36
C ASP A 111 0.72 5.12 6.89
N PRO A 112 0.05 6.23 6.51
CA PRO A 112 -0.27 6.52 5.12
C PRO A 112 0.95 6.54 4.19
N ASP A 113 2.13 6.88 4.70
CA ASP A 113 3.37 6.96 3.92
C ASP A 113 3.98 5.56 3.70
N ASP A 114 3.79 4.61 4.63
CA ASP A 114 4.33 3.23 4.52
C ASP A 114 3.30 2.21 4.05
N CYS A 115 2.06 2.62 3.80
CA CYS A 115 1.01 1.69 3.40
C CYS A 115 1.07 1.28 1.92
N TYR A 116 1.92 1.92 1.12
CA TYR A 116 2.12 1.60 -0.29
C TYR A 116 3.59 1.37 -0.62
N ASN A 117 3.88 0.30 -1.34
CA ASN A 117 5.24 0.01 -1.81
C ASN A 117 5.23 -0.49 -3.27
N PHE A 118 6.41 -0.59 -3.88
CA PHE A 118 6.62 -1.15 -5.21
C PHE A 118 7.38 -2.47 -5.09
N VAL A 119 6.74 -3.56 -5.50
CA VAL A 119 7.30 -4.91 -5.38
C VAL A 119 7.64 -5.44 -6.77
N SER A 120 8.86 -5.93 -6.93
CA SER A 120 9.28 -6.57 -8.19
C SER A 120 8.52 -7.87 -8.42
N HIS A 121 8.45 -8.34 -9.66
CA HIS A 121 7.79 -9.62 -9.97
C HIS A 121 8.53 -10.81 -9.35
N GLU A 122 9.82 -10.66 -9.06
CA GLU A 122 10.68 -11.71 -8.50
C GLU A 122 10.54 -11.83 -6.98
N ASP A 123 10.20 -10.72 -6.31
CA ASP A 123 10.01 -10.65 -4.85
C ASP A 123 8.56 -10.92 -4.43
N PHE A 124 7.63 -11.00 -5.39
CA PHE A 124 6.24 -11.29 -5.13
C PHE A 124 5.98 -12.80 -5.06
N VAL A 125 5.55 -13.26 -3.89
CA VAL A 125 5.12 -14.65 -3.66
C VAL A 125 3.60 -14.71 -3.71
N THR A 126 3.06 -15.67 -4.46
CA THR A 126 1.60 -15.80 -4.59
C THR A 126 0.96 -16.23 -3.27
N LEU A 127 -0.34 -15.96 -3.10
CA LEU A 127 -1.07 -16.41 -1.91
C LEU A 127 -0.97 -17.92 -1.68
N GLU A 128 -0.99 -18.73 -2.74
CA GLU A 128 -0.92 -20.19 -2.65
C GLU A 128 0.45 -20.65 -2.14
N GLU A 129 1.53 -20.13 -2.72
CA GLU A 129 2.91 -20.44 -2.31
C GLU A 129 3.20 -19.94 -0.88
N GLY A 130 2.72 -18.73 -0.55
CA GLY A 130 2.90 -18.17 0.79
C GLY A 130 2.17 -18.96 1.86
N ARG A 131 0.96 -19.46 1.57
CA ARG A 131 0.22 -20.37 2.46
C ARG A 131 0.90 -21.71 2.64
N ALA A 132 1.43 -22.29 1.57
CA ALA A 132 2.21 -23.52 1.65
C ALA A 132 3.45 -23.36 2.53
N SER A 133 3.99 -22.14 2.59
CA SER A 133 5.14 -21.76 3.41
C SER A 133 4.76 -21.26 4.82
N GLY A 134 3.46 -21.14 5.12
CA GLY A 134 2.95 -20.69 6.42
C GLY A 134 3.01 -19.18 6.67
N PHE A 135 3.18 -18.35 5.63
CA PHE A 135 3.27 -16.88 5.76
C PHE A 135 1.94 -16.21 6.14
N ASP A 136 0.81 -16.91 5.99
CA ASP A 136 -0.51 -16.41 6.41
C ASP A 136 -0.82 -16.67 7.88
N VAL A 137 0.08 -17.33 8.62
CA VAL A 137 -0.10 -17.67 10.03
C VAL A 137 0.93 -16.94 10.88
N LEU A 138 0.50 -16.44 12.04
CA LEU A 138 1.41 -15.82 12.99
C LEU A 138 2.44 -16.83 13.51
N PRO A 139 3.74 -16.47 13.58
CA PRO A 139 4.73 -17.31 14.23
C PRO A 139 4.30 -17.64 15.67
N PRO A 140 4.48 -18.88 16.15
CA PRO A 140 4.05 -19.27 17.50
C PRO A 140 4.61 -18.37 18.61
N ALA A 141 5.83 -17.86 18.44
CA ALA A 141 6.46 -16.92 19.36
C ALA A 141 5.69 -15.59 19.48
N VAL A 142 5.12 -15.09 18.38
CA VAL A 142 4.32 -13.86 18.36
C VAL A 142 2.91 -14.12 18.86
N ALA A 143 2.32 -15.26 18.46
CA ALA A 143 0.98 -15.66 18.85
C ALA A 143 0.84 -15.89 20.37
N ALA A 144 1.91 -16.35 21.03
CA ALA A 144 1.93 -16.59 22.48
C ALA A 144 2.09 -15.31 23.32
N LYS A 145 2.60 -14.21 22.76
CA LYS A 145 2.79 -12.94 23.46
C LYS A 145 1.47 -12.18 23.65
N SER A 146 1.32 -11.51 24.80
CA SER A 146 0.24 -10.53 25.00
C SER A 146 0.44 -9.29 24.13
N GLU A 147 -0.58 -8.45 23.99
CA GLU A 147 -0.48 -7.23 23.18
C GLU A 147 0.59 -6.27 23.72
N GLU A 148 0.78 -6.21 25.04
CA GLU A 148 1.75 -5.36 25.71
C GLU A 148 3.19 -5.85 25.54
N GLU A 149 3.38 -7.16 25.32
CA GLU A 149 4.69 -7.80 25.16
C GLU A 149 5.20 -7.78 23.72
N ARG A 150 4.35 -7.43 22.75
CA ARG A 150 4.69 -7.40 21.33
C ARG A 150 5.47 -6.14 20.96
N THR A 151 6.51 -6.31 20.15
CA THR A 151 7.21 -5.20 19.50
C THR A 151 6.29 -4.46 18.52
N ALA A 152 6.72 -3.29 18.03
CA ALA A 152 5.97 -2.55 17.01
C ALA A 152 5.79 -3.37 15.72
N SER A 153 6.85 -4.04 15.27
CA SER A 153 6.84 -4.94 14.11
C SER A 153 5.91 -6.14 14.31
N GLU A 154 5.91 -6.75 15.50
CA GLU A 154 4.99 -7.85 15.84
C GLU A 154 3.52 -7.40 15.85
N LYS A 155 3.23 -6.20 16.36
CA LYS A 155 1.88 -5.60 16.30
C LYS A 155 1.45 -5.33 14.86
N LYS A 156 2.35 -4.80 14.03
CA LYS A 156 2.13 -4.59 12.58
C LYS A 156 1.80 -5.91 11.90
N LEU A 157 2.55 -6.97 12.17
CA LEU A 157 2.32 -8.31 11.64
C LEU A 157 0.96 -8.90 12.09
N VAL A 158 0.60 -8.81 13.37
CA VAL A 158 -0.73 -9.27 13.84
C VAL A 158 -1.85 -8.56 13.10
N ARG A 159 -1.79 -7.23 13.01
CA ARG A 159 -2.78 -6.43 12.25
C ARG A 159 -2.80 -6.83 10.77
N ALA A 160 -1.64 -7.16 10.21
CA ALA A 160 -1.51 -7.54 8.81
C ALA A 160 -2.23 -8.85 8.51
N VAL A 161 -2.02 -9.88 9.34
CA VAL A 161 -2.68 -11.19 9.22
C VAL A 161 -4.19 -11.08 9.46
N GLU A 162 -4.63 -10.27 10.41
CA GLU A 162 -6.06 -10.01 10.62
C GLU A 162 -6.70 -9.32 9.41
N ALA A 163 -6.06 -8.29 8.86
CA ALA A 163 -6.56 -7.58 7.69
C ALA A 163 -6.59 -8.46 6.43
N LEU A 164 -5.54 -9.26 6.24
CA LEU A 164 -5.46 -10.30 5.22
C LEU A 164 -6.66 -11.25 5.29
N ASN A 165 -6.93 -11.82 6.48
CA ASN A 165 -8.02 -12.77 6.68
C ASN A 165 -9.40 -12.16 6.42
N ASN A 166 -9.60 -10.89 6.79
CA ASN A 166 -10.83 -10.17 6.49
C ASN A 166 -11.05 -9.97 4.97
N ASP A 167 -9.98 -9.73 4.22
CA ASP A 167 -10.03 -9.48 2.77
C ASP A 167 -10.06 -10.78 1.94
N LEU A 168 -9.55 -11.89 2.48
CA LEU A 168 -9.67 -13.21 1.87
C LEU A 168 -11.13 -13.68 1.75
N ALA A 169 -12.01 -13.22 2.62
CA ALA A 169 -13.45 -13.48 2.55
C ALA A 169 -14.17 -12.67 1.45
N LYS A 170 -13.49 -11.71 0.83
CA LYS A 170 -14.05 -10.78 -0.16
C LYS A 170 -13.59 -11.11 -1.58
N THR A 171 -14.37 -10.70 -2.56
CA THR A 171 -13.94 -10.73 -3.96
C THR A 171 -12.81 -9.72 -4.20
N PRO A 172 -11.94 -9.89 -5.21
CA PRO A 172 -10.84 -8.95 -5.49
C PRO A 172 -11.30 -7.49 -5.63
N GLU A 173 -12.50 -7.28 -6.16
CA GLU A 173 -13.07 -5.94 -6.35
C GLU A 173 -13.51 -5.27 -5.04
N GLU A 174 -13.86 -6.06 -4.03
CA GLU A 174 -14.37 -5.63 -2.71
C GLU A 174 -13.28 -5.54 -1.63
N ARG A 175 -12.08 -6.03 -1.91
CA ARG A 175 -10.93 -5.94 -1.01
C ARG A 175 -10.58 -4.49 -0.71
N ARG A 176 -10.01 -4.23 0.47
CA ARG A 176 -9.60 -2.89 0.89
C ARG A 176 -8.47 -2.43 -0.03
N LYS A 177 -8.70 -1.37 -0.80
CA LYS A 177 -7.71 -0.84 -1.76
C LYS A 177 -6.94 0.36 -1.23
N HIS A 178 -7.31 0.88 -0.05
CA HIS A 178 -6.70 2.06 0.54
C HIS A 178 -6.53 1.97 2.06
N GLY A 179 -5.44 2.53 2.57
CA GLY A 179 -5.23 2.77 4.00
C GLY A 179 -6.22 3.82 4.52
N ALA A 180 -5.99 5.09 4.18
CA ALA A 180 -6.89 6.20 4.51
C ALA A 180 -7.73 6.65 3.30
N SER A 181 -8.97 7.08 3.55
CA SER A 181 -9.78 7.74 2.51
C SER A 181 -9.10 9.04 2.05
N PHE A 182 -9.00 9.25 0.75
CA PHE A 182 -8.43 10.46 0.16
C PHE A 182 -9.41 11.10 -0.82
N LEU A 183 -9.21 12.41 -1.06
CA LEU A 183 -9.96 13.15 -2.07
C LEU A 183 -9.13 13.32 -3.33
N GLU A 184 -9.76 13.07 -4.47
CA GLU A 184 -9.22 13.41 -5.77
C GLU A 184 -9.12 14.92 -5.97
N GLY A 185 -8.29 15.34 -6.93
CA GLY A 185 -8.12 16.77 -7.22
C GLY A 185 -9.43 17.49 -7.53
N TYR A 186 -10.34 16.84 -8.27
CA TYR A 186 -11.65 17.40 -8.60
C TYR A 186 -12.60 17.44 -7.39
N GLU A 187 -12.50 16.47 -6.48
CA GLU A 187 -13.30 16.43 -5.24
C GLU A 187 -12.87 17.53 -4.28
N LYS A 188 -11.55 17.80 -4.18
CA LYS A 188 -11.04 18.94 -3.42
C LYS A 188 -11.54 20.29 -3.97
N ILE A 189 -11.69 20.40 -5.30
CA ILE A 189 -12.29 21.59 -5.93
C ILE A 189 -13.76 21.69 -5.55
N LYS A 190 -14.53 20.60 -5.69
CA LYS A 190 -15.95 20.56 -5.34
C LYS A 190 -16.19 20.92 -3.87
N ALA A 191 -15.45 20.32 -2.95
CA ALA A 191 -15.55 20.63 -1.51
C ALA A 191 -15.28 22.11 -1.20
N LYS A 192 -14.37 22.75 -1.94
CA LYS A 192 -14.10 24.19 -1.83
C LYS A 192 -15.19 25.07 -2.46
N GLU A 193 -15.84 24.61 -3.53
CA GLU A 193 -17.00 25.29 -4.13
C GLU A 193 -18.17 25.23 -3.14
N ASP A 194 -18.49 24.05 -2.61
CA ASP A 194 -19.58 23.84 -1.64
C ASP A 194 -19.37 24.61 -0.32
N ALA A 195 -18.13 24.74 0.15
CA ALA A 195 -17.80 25.50 1.35
C ALA A 195 -17.95 27.03 1.18
N LYS A 196 -17.88 27.54 -0.05
CA LYS A 196 -18.07 28.97 -0.34
C LYS A 196 -19.55 29.37 -0.41
N ASP A 197 -20.41 28.42 -0.73
CA ASP A 197 -21.86 28.64 -0.80
C ASP A 197 -22.57 28.48 0.55
N GLN A 198 -21.85 28.06 1.61
CA GLN A 198 -22.39 28.09 2.97
C GLN A 198 -22.31 29.50 3.57
N PRO A 199 -23.43 30.04 4.11
CA PRO A 199 -23.42 31.33 4.77
C PRO A 199 -22.50 31.30 5.99
N PRO A 200 -21.76 32.39 6.30
CA PRO A 200 -20.83 32.40 7.41
C PRO A 200 -21.57 32.07 8.71
N ALA A 201 -21.11 31.03 9.39
CA ALA A 201 -21.62 30.64 10.70
C ALA A 201 -21.59 31.88 11.62
N LYS A 202 -22.77 32.30 12.09
CA LYS A 202 -22.90 33.42 13.02
C LYS A 202 -22.03 33.12 14.23
N LYS A 203 -20.92 33.86 14.39
CA LYS A 203 -20.12 33.85 15.61
C LYS A 203 -21.06 34.24 16.76
N GLN A 204 -21.42 33.27 17.61
CA GLN A 204 -22.00 33.58 18.91
C GLN A 204 -20.94 34.33 19.70
N LYS A 205 -21.19 35.61 19.99
CA LYS A 205 -20.44 36.35 20.98
C LYS A 205 -20.80 35.78 22.35
N THR A 206 -19.84 35.12 22.99
CA THR A 206 -19.77 34.95 24.45
C THR A 206 -19.40 36.25 25.11
#